data_AF-A0A528B6X0-F1
#
_entry.id   AF-A0A528B6X0-F1
#
_cell.length_a   1.000
_cell.length_b   1.000
_cell.length_c   1.000
_cell.angle_alpha   90.00
_cell.angle_beta   90.00
_cell.angle_gamma   90.00
#
_symmetry.space_group_name_H-M   'P 1'
#
loop_
_entity.id
_entity.type
_entity.pdbx_description
1 polymer ?
#
loop_
_entity_poly.entity_id
_entity_poly.type
_entity_poly.pdbx_seq_one_letter_code
_entity_poly.pdbx_strand_id
1 'polypeptide(L)'
;MELNDGKLPAVHNLILLLASAIADTDPGKSAALFERTAHSRPLVRFTFGKSGVDLGSMSAWTGGSSPALDAVRMKRLDGAATDQAIAVEVFSALQCGQTSFLESYVDEQLTRPQPAEIARGIMVAGFCNQSPRNDRILENYKNTTGLPGKAYAAAIAAYRSDSWARHWFKVICDTNDPVTFWQAGVLFAQCVDGRFSAWKDDFAQTGAPIAAFGTSLNNSLKRRHEKLGKERAKNLFGQDAPSGIFVHSTD
;
A
#
# COMPACT_ATOMS: atom_id res chain seq x y z
N MET A 1 33.28 -0.93 2.81
CA MET A 1 33.47 -1.79 1.62
C MET A 1 32.77 -1.10 0.47
N GLU A 2 33.52 -0.39 -0.38
CA GLU A 2 32.93 0.38 -1.48
C GLU A 2 32.52 -0.56 -2.62
N LEU A 3 31.22 -0.84 -2.71
CA LEU A 3 30.62 -1.51 -3.84
C LEU A 3 30.49 -0.50 -4.98
N ASN A 4 31.13 -0.76 -6.12
CA ASN A 4 30.98 0.03 -7.35
C ASN A 4 29.50 0.07 -7.78
N ASP A 5 29.02 1.27 -8.15
CA ASP A 5 27.64 1.52 -8.60
C ASP A 5 27.18 0.57 -9.72
N GLY A 6 28.07 0.25 -10.66
CA GLY A 6 27.77 -0.66 -11.78
C GLY A 6 27.45 -2.09 -11.34
N LYS A 7 27.82 -2.48 -10.11
CA LYS A 7 27.53 -3.81 -9.54
C LYS A 7 26.28 -3.82 -8.65
N LEU A 8 25.72 -2.66 -8.28
CA LEU A 8 24.55 -2.57 -7.41
C LEU A 8 23.34 -3.36 -7.93
N PRO A 9 22.96 -3.30 -9.22
CA PRO A 9 21.80 -4.06 -9.72
C PRO A 9 21.86 -5.57 -9.43
N ALA A 10 23.06 -6.14 -9.46
CA ALA A 10 23.29 -7.58 -9.26
C ALA A 10 23.14 -8.01 -7.79
N VAL A 11 23.46 -7.13 -6.85
CA VAL A 11 23.38 -7.39 -5.40
C VAL A 11 22.21 -6.68 -4.73
N HIS A 12 21.38 -5.95 -5.49
CA HIS A 12 20.30 -5.10 -4.97
C HIS A 12 19.37 -5.85 -4.02
N ASN A 13 18.84 -7.01 -4.45
CA ASN A 13 17.92 -7.80 -3.61
C ASN A 13 18.61 -8.33 -2.35
N LEU A 14 19.90 -8.67 -2.42
CA LEU A 14 20.67 -9.08 -1.24
C LEU A 14 20.83 -7.92 -0.25
N ILE A 15 21.09 -6.70 -0.75
CA ILE A 15 21.18 -5.50 0.09
C ILE A 15 19.85 -5.23 0.78
N LEU A 16 18.72 -5.31 0.06
CA LEU A 16 17.39 -5.13 0.65
C LEU A 16 17.10 -6.16 1.74
N LEU A 17 17.37 -7.43 1.48
CA LEU A 17 17.19 -8.51 2.45
C LEU A 17 18.08 -8.33 3.69
N LEU A 18 19.33 -7.91 3.50
CA LEU A 18 20.23 -7.61 4.61
C LEU A 18 19.76 -6.42 5.43
N ALA A 19 19.33 -5.33 4.77
CA ALA A 19 18.78 -4.15 5.43
C ALA A 19 17.57 -4.52 6.28
N SER A 20 16.65 -5.33 5.76
CA SER A 20 15.53 -5.88 6.53
C SER A 20 15.96 -6.73 7.71
N ALA A 21 16.92 -7.63 7.52
CA ALA A 21 17.37 -8.55 8.57
C ALA A 21 18.03 -7.84 9.75
N ILE A 22 18.68 -6.70 9.51
CA ILE A 22 19.36 -5.92 10.57
C ILE A 22 18.53 -4.74 11.08
N ALA A 23 17.31 -4.54 10.58
CA ALA A 23 16.51 -3.33 10.83
C ALA A 23 16.27 -3.07 12.34
N ASP A 24 16.04 -4.13 13.12
CA ASP A 24 15.84 -4.01 14.58
C ASP A 24 17.15 -3.88 15.37
N THR A 25 18.23 -4.50 14.88
CA THR A 25 19.52 -4.54 15.59
C THR A 25 20.43 -3.34 15.29
N ASP A 26 20.35 -2.81 14.07
CA ASP A 26 21.15 -1.68 13.59
C ASP A 26 20.34 -0.86 12.56
N PRO A 27 19.33 -0.10 13.01
CA PRO A 27 18.46 0.69 12.13
C PRO A 27 19.22 1.74 11.33
N GLY A 28 20.34 2.26 11.86
CA GLY A 28 21.18 3.24 11.16
C GLY A 28 21.85 2.64 9.92
N LYS A 29 22.46 1.45 10.04
CA LYS A 29 23.03 0.75 8.88
C LYS A 29 21.94 0.27 7.92
N SER A 30 20.80 -0.20 8.44
CA SER A 30 19.66 -0.59 7.62
C SER A 30 19.18 0.58 6.73
N ALA A 31 18.98 1.76 7.32
CA ALA A 31 18.64 2.98 6.57
C ALA A 31 19.69 3.34 5.52
N ALA A 32 21.00 3.26 5.86
CA ALA A 32 22.07 3.54 4.91
C ALA A 32 22.09 2.56 3.72
N LEU A 33 21.74 1.29 3.93
CA LEU A 33 21.61 0.30 2.87
C LEU A 33 20.41 0.60 1.96
N PHE A 34 19.26 1.02 2.52
CA PHE A 34 18.11 1.44 1.71
C PHE A 34 18.45 2.66 0.84
N GLU A 35 19.07 3.69 1.41
CA GLU A 35 19.52 4.87 0.66
C GLU A 35 20.52 4.50 -0.44
N ARG A 36 21.44 3.56 -0.17
CA ARG A 36 22.39 3.07 -1.18
C ARG A 36 21.71 2.44 -2.39
N THR A 37 20.54 1.85 -2.19
CA THR A 37 19.77 1.18 -3.25
C THR A 37 18.69 2.06 -3.89
N ALA A 38 18.43 3.27 -3.37
CA ALA A 38 17.29 4.11 -3.76
C ALA A 38 17.24 4.44 -5.26
N HIS A 39 18.39 4.58 -5.91
CA HIS A 39 18.52 4.90 -7.34
C HIS A 39 18.94 3.70 -8.20
N SER A 40 19.08 2.52 -7.60
CA SER A 40 19.43 1.29 -8.31
C SER A 40 18.19 0.48 -8.63
N ARG A 41 18.13 -0.15 -9.81
CA ARG A 41 17.09 -1.12 -10.15
C ARG A 41 17.66 -2.53 -10.09
N PRO A 42 16.96 -3.50 -9.44
CA PRO A 42 17.43 -4.87 -9.40
C PRO A 42 17.36 -5.51 -10.79
N LEU A 43 18.30 -6.44 -11.07
CA LEU A 43 18.24 -7.25 -12.30
C LEU A 43 17.01 -8.16 -12.33
N VAL A 44 16.56 -8.63 -11.17
CA VAL A 44 15.38 -9.48 -11.01
C VAL A 44 14.41 -8.85 -10.03
N ARG A 45 13.18 -8.60 -10.47
CA ARG A 45 12.14 -8.04 -9.60
C ARG A 45 11.44 -9.14 -8.81
N PHE A 46 11.62 -9.16 -7.49
CA PHE A 46 10.84 -10.00 -6.59
C PHE A 46 9.57 -9.27 -6.18
N THR A 47 8.44 -9.97 -6.21
CA THR A 47 7.13 -9.44 -5.81
C THR A 47 6.43 -10.38 -4.84
N PHE A 48 5.65 -9.80 -3.93
CA PHE A 48 4.95 -10.48 -2.86
C PHE A 48 3.45 -10.30 -3.00
N GLY A 49 2.72 -11.36 -2.63
CA GLY A 49 1.26 -11.39 -2.65
C GLY A 49 0.66 -11.25 -4.06
N LYS A 50 -0.67 -11.25 -4.12
CA LYS A 50 -1.41 -11.10 -5.38
C LYS A 50 -1.44 -9.67 -5.89
N SER A 51 -1.08 -8.70 -5.04
CA SER A 51 -0.97 -7.27 -5.39
C SER A 51 0.36 -6.93 -6.06
N GLY A 52 1.34 -7.85 -6.03
CA GLY A 52 2.62 -7.67 -6.72
C GLY A 52 3.51 -6.60 -6.09
N VAL A 53 3.41 -6.38 -4.79
CA VAL A 53 4.27 -5.44 -4.04
C VAL A 53 5.71 -5.91 -4.16
N ASP A 54 6.63 -5.04 -4.60
CA ASP A 54 8.02 -5.47 -4.76
C ASP A 54 8.78 -5.54 -3.43
N LEU A 55 9.90 -6.26 -3.48
CA LEU A 55 10.80 -6.44 -2.33
C LEU A 55 11.27 -5.10 -1.75
N GLY A 56 11.49 -4.07 -2.57
CA GLY A 56 11.94 -2.77 -2.10
C GLY A 56 10.93 -2.12 -1.17
N SER A 57 9.66 -2.08 -1.59
CA SER A 57 8.57 -1.61 -0.74
C SER A 57 8.45 -2.46 0.52
N MET A 58 8.31 -3.80 0.41
CA MET A 58 8.18 -4.65 1.61
C MET A 58 9.34 -4.47 2.61
N SER A 59 10.58 -4.41 2.10
CA SER A 59 11.78 -4.35 2.95
C SER A 59 11.86 -3.05 3.74
N ALA A 60 11.53 -1.90 3.13
CA ALA A 60 11.58 -0.60 3.79
C ALA A 60 10.61 -0.47 4.99
N TRP A 61 9.56 -1.29 5.01
CA TRP A 61 8.55 -1.29 6.08
C TRP A 61 8.80 -2.35 7.17
N THR A 62 9.82 -3.20 7.01
CA THR A 62 10.26 -4.14 8.06
C THR A 62 11.02 -3.45 9.20
N GLY A 63 11.07 -4.11 10.37
CA GLY A 63 11.73 -3.60 11.58
C GLY A 63 10.89 -2.59 12.37
N GLY A 64 11.22 -2.35 13.62
CA GLY A 64 10.50 -1.45 14.52
C GLY A 64 10.56 0.04 14.12
N SER A 65 9.96 0.88 14.97
CA SER A 65 10.10 2.34 14.83
C SER A 65 11.50 2.76 15.25
N SER A 66 12.14 3.57 14.40
CA SER A 66 13.41 4.22 14.71
C SER A 66 13.52 5.47 13.85
N PRO A 67 14.12 6.57 14.33
CA PRO A 67 14.23 7.81 13.56
C PRO A 67 14.87 7.63 12.17
N ALA A 68 15.86 6.74 12.06
CA ALA A 68 16.55 6.48 10.79
C ALA A 68 15.66 5.77 9.76
N LEU A 69 14.91 4.73 10.17
CA LEU A 69 13.99 4.01 9.28
C LEU A 69 12.73 4.83 8.99
N ASP A 70 12.24 5.55 9.98
CA ASP A 70 11.06 6.40 9.86
C ASP A 70 11.30 7.55 8.87
N ALA A 71 12.53 8.10 8.82
CA ALA A 71 12.94 9.06 7.79
C ALA A 71 12.91 8.45 6.37
N VAL A 72 13.38 7.20 6.19
CA VAL A 72 13.30 6.49 4.91
C VAL A 72 11.85 6.27 4.50
N ARG A 73 11.00 5.81 5.43
CA ARG A 73 9.57 5.55 5.20
C ARG A 73 8.81 6.83 4.82
N MET A 74 9.09 7.92 5.53
CA MET A 74 8.53 9.24 5.24
C MET A 74 8.93 9.71 3.83
N LYS A 75 10.22 9.67 3.49
CA LYS A 75 10.73 10.02 2.16
C LYS A 75 10.07 9.22 1.03
N ARG A 76 9.79 7.93 1.26
CA ARG A 76 9.08 7.08 0.29
C ARG A 76 7.63 7.50 0.08
N LEU A 77 6.88 7.80 1.16
CA LEU A 77 5.51 8.28 1.06
C LEU A 77 5.43 9.67 0.41
N ASP A 78 6.34 10.58 0.77
CA ASP A 78 6.40 11.94 0.22
C ASP A 78 6.78 11.92 -1.27
N GLY A 79 7.70 11.03 -1.65
CA GLY A 79 8.13 10.81 -3.03
C GLY A 79 7.16 10.01 -3.90
N ALA A 80 6.09 9.44 -3.34
CA ALA A 80 5.11 8.69 -4.10
C ALA A 80 4.33 9.61 -5.05
N ALA A 81 4.55 9.43 -6.36
CA ALA A 81 4.06 10.32 -7.40
C ALA A 81 2.72 9.92 -8.04
N THR A 82 2.13 8.82 -7.60
CA THR A 82 0.82 8.34 -8.05
C THR A 82 0.03 7.75 -6.89
N ASP A 83 -1.29 7.66 -7.04
CA ASP A 83 -2.17 6.99 -6.07
C ASP A 83 -1.76 5.52 -5.91
N GLN A 84 -1.25 4.89 -6.98
CA GLN A 84 -0.75 3.52 -6.90
C GLN A 84 0.54 3.42 -6.07
N ALA A 85 1.45 4.38 -6.22
CA ALA A 85 2.67 4.42 -5.41
C ALA A 85 2.33 4.63 -3.93
N ILE A 86 1.42 5.54 -3.61
CA ILE A 86 0.93 5.75 -2.23
C ILE A 86 0.31 4.45 -1.70
N ALA A 87 -0.59 3.83 -2.47
CA ALA A 87 -1.26 2.59 -2.08
C ALA A 87 -0.27 1.46 -1.78
N VAL A 88 0.76 1.27 -2.62
CA VAL A 88 1.78 0.22 -2.42
C VAL A 88 2.54 0.44 -1.12
N GLU A 89 2.96 1.66 -0.81
CA GLU A 89 3.66 1.96 0.43
C GLU A 89 2.74 1.73 1.65
N VAL A 90 1.50 2.21 1.61
CA VAL A 90 0.53 1.98 2.69
C VAL A 90 0.24 0.50 2.90
N PHE A 91 0.05 -0.28 1.83
CA PHE A 91 -0.23 -1.71 1.96
C PHE A 91 0.97 -2.48 2.52
N SER A 92 2.18 -2.09 2.12
CA SER A 92 3.42 -2.66 2.66
C SER A 92 3.56 -2.35 4.15
N ALA A 93 3.30 -1.10 4.54
CA ALA A 93 3.30 -0.67 5.94
C ALA A 93 2.29 -1.48 6.78
N LEU A 94 1.06 -1.63 6.31
CA LEU A 94 0.03 -2.44 7.00
C LEU A 94 0.43 -3.91 7.13
N GLN A 95 0.99 -4.50 6.08
CA GLN A 95 1.45 -5.89 6.09
C GLN A 95 2.63 -6.10 7.05
N CYS A 96 3.44 -5.07 7.29
CA CYS A 96 4.54 -5.07 8.25
C CYS A 96 4.16 -4.55 9.65
N GLY A 97 2.87 -4.31 9.92
CA GLY A 97 2.39 -3.88 11.24
C GLY A 97 2.70 -2.41 11.61
N GLN A 98 3.00 -1.55 10.63
CA GLN A 98 3.41 -0.15 10.83
C GLN A 98 2.23 0.82 10.93
N THR A 99 1.11 0.39 11.54
CA THR A 99 -0.12 1.19 11.63
C THR A 99 0.12 2.50 12.40
N SER A 100 0.88 2.48 13.50
CA SER A 100 1.18 3.67 14.32
C SER A 100 1.99 4.73 13.58
N PHE A 101 2.93 4.29 12.72
CA PHE A 101 3.66 5.20 11.84
C PHE A 101 2.70 5.88 10.86
N LEU A 102 1.82 5.12 10.20
CA LEU A 102 0.85 5.67 9.25
C LEU A 102 -0.10 6.67 9.92
N GLU A 103 -0.55 6.37 11.15
CA GLU A 103 -1.39 7.29 11.92
C GLU A 103 -0.65 8.61 12.19
N SER A 104 0.57 8.54 12.71
CA SER A 104 1.41 9.71 12.99
C SER A 104 1.71 10.53 11.73
N TYR A 105 2.04 9.85 10.63
CA TYR A 105 2.27 10.48 9.33
C TYR A 105 1.03 11.23 8.83
N VAL A 106 -0.15 10.61 8.93
CA VAL A 106 -1.42 11.28 8.55
C VAL A 106 -1.64 12.51 9.42
N ASP A 107 -1.49 12.41 10.75
CA ASP A 107 -1.71 13.56 11.64
C ASP A 107 -0.76 14.71 11.29
N GLU A 108 0.53 14.42 11.04
CA GLU A 108 1.50 15.42 10.61
C GLU A 108 1.07 16.10 9.30
N GLN A 109 0.76 15.30 8.27
CA GLN A 109 0.41 15.82 6.94
C GLN A 109 -0.84 16.70 6.95
N LEU A 110 -1.84 16.35 7.77
CA LEU A 110 -3.08 17.14 7.89
C LEU A 110 -2.88 18.47 8.62
N THR A 111 -1.79 18.65 9.37
CA THR A 111 -1.44 19.94 10.01
C THR A 111 -0.64 20.87 9.10
N ARG A 112 -0.09 20.37 7.99
CA ARG A 112 0.71 21.17 7.07
C ARG A 112 -0.16 22.17 6.30
N PRO A 113 0.35 23.39 6.02
CA PRO A 113 -0.43 24.40 5.32
C PRO A 113 -0.58 24.13 3.81
N GLN A 114 0.27 23.29 3.22
CA GLN A 114 0.26 23.03 1.79
C GLN A 114 -0.88 22.06 1.41
N PRO A 115 -1.76 22.40 0.45
CA PRO A 115 -2.87 21.52 0.05
C PRO A 115 -2.43 20.15 -0.48
N ALA A 116 -1.24 20.04 -1.06
CA ALA A 116 -0.71 18.77 -1.56
C ALA A 116 -0.35 17.80 -0.43
N GLU A 117 0.15 18.33 0.69
CA GLU A 117 0.50 17.56 1.89
C GLU A 117 -0.77 17.06 2.58
N ILE A 118 -1.76 17.94 2.75
CA ILE A 118 -3.09 17.55 3.24
C ILE A 118 -3.71 16.47 2.35
N ALA A 119 -3.68 16.66 1.02
CA ALA A 119 -4.20 15.68 0.06
C ALA A 119 -3.48 14.31 0.17
N ARG A 120 -2.17 14.31 0.40
CA ARG A 120 -1.40 13.08 0.66
C ARG A 120 -1.84 12.40 1.95
N GLY A 121 -1.98 13.16 3.04
CA GLY A 121 -2.51 12.65 4.31
C GLY A 121 -3.90 12.01 4.14
N ILE A 122 -4.80 12.66 3.40
CA ILE A 122 -6.14 12.13 3.09
C ILE A 122 -6.07 10.82 2.30
N MET A 123 -5.21 10.76 1.26
CA MET A 123 -5.04 9.53 0.48
C MET A 123 -4.48 8.38 1.31
N VAL A 124 -3.48 8.65 2.16
CA VAL A 124 -2.93 7.64 3.08
C VAL A 124 -4.02 7.13 4.02
N ALA A 125 -4.82 8.02 4.61
CA ALA A 125 -5.97 7.63 5.44
C ALA A 125 -6.99 6.76 4.67
N GLY A 126 -7.27 7.08 3.41
CA GLY A 126 -8.17 6.29 2.57
C GLY A 126 -7.66 4.88 2.22
N PHE A 127 -6.34 4.71 2.18
CA PHE A 127 -5.69 3.41 1.98
C PHE A 127 -5.40 2.64 3.28
N CYS A 128 -5.62 3.24 4.45
CA CYS A 128 -5.52 2.54 5.72
C CYS A 128 -6.71 1.60 5.95
N ASN A 129 -6.62 0.79 7.01
CA ASN A 129 -7.73 -0.02 7.50
C ASN A 129 -8.84 0.85 8.10
N GLN A 130 -10.04 0.27 8.21
CA GLN A 130 -11.15 0.92 8.90
C GLN A 130 -10.83 1.16 10.37
N SER A 131 -11.11 2.38 10.82
CA SER A 131 -11.05 2.75 12.22
C SER A 131 -11.93 3.98 12.49
N PRO A 132 -12.46 4.13 13.71
CA PRO A 132 -13.19 5.35 14.09
C PRO A 132 -12.37 6.63 13.87
N ARG A 133 -11.03 6.53 13.93
CA ARG A 133 -10.12 7.62 13.62
C ARG A 133 -10.19 8.01 12.14
N ASN A 134 -10.02 7.04 11.23
CA ASN A 134 -10.04 7.30 9.80
C ASN A 134 -11.44 7.74 9.31
N ASP A 135 -12.51 7.23 9.92
CA ASP A 135 -13.87 7.68 9.67
C ASP A 135 -14.02 9.20 9.94
N ARG A 136 -13.54 9.65 11.11
CA ARG A 136 -13.58 11.07 11.50
C ARG A 136 -12.73 11.94 10.58
N ILE A 137 -11.52 11.49 10.25
CA ILE A 137 -10.62 12.20 9.33
C ILE A 137 -11.30 12.40 7.99
N LEU A 138 -11.84 11.33 7.39
CA LEU A 138 -12.45 11.43 6.07
C LEU A 138 -13.74 12.29 6.10
N GLU A 139 -14.58 12.16 7.12
CA GLU A 139 -15.80 12.98 7.23
C GLU A 139 -15.49 14.49 7.31
N ASN A 140 -14.39 14.89 7.95
CA ASN A 140 -13.98 16.30 8.02
C ASN A 140 -13.73 16.93 6.64
N TYR A 141 -13.39 16.13 5.62
CA TYR A 141 -13.09 16.62 4.27
C TYR A 141 -14.23 16.44 3.26
N LYS A 142 -15.40 15.95 3.71
CA LYS A 142 -16.52 15.58 2.83
C LYS A 142 -17.03 16.69 1.93
N ASN A 143 -17.06 17.91 2.45
CA ASN A 143 -17.53 19.09 1.74
C ASN A 143 -16.38 20.01 1.31
N THR A 144 -15.14 19.55 1.41
CA THR A 144 -13.97 20.32 1.00
C THR A 144 -13.88 20.35 -0.53
N THR A 145 -13.46 21.49 -1.07
CA THR A 145 -13.24 21.68 -2.51
C THR A 145 -11.75 21.75 -2.83
N GLY A 146 -11.40 21.89 -4.11
CA GLY A 146 -10.01 21.97 -4.55
C GLY A 146 -9.27 20.64 -4.41
N LEU A 147 -7.94 20.72 -4.24
CA LEU A 147 -7.07 19.54 -4.21
C LEU A 147 -7.41 18.56 -3.06
N PRO A 148 -7.58 19.00 -1.79
CA PRO A 148 -7.98 18.10 -0.71
C PRO A 148 -9.38 17.47 -0.92
N GLY A 149 -10.32 18.20 -1.52
CA GLY A 149 -11.65 17.66 -1.85
C GLY A 149 -11.61 16.54 -2.88
N LYS A 150 -10.77 16.68 -3.92
CA LYS A 150 -10.56 15.64 -4.93
C LYS A 150 -9.83 14.42 -4.35
N ALA A 151 -8.84 14.66 -3.49
CA ALA A 151 -8.17 13.61 -2.73
C ALA A 151 -9.16 12.85 -1.85
N TYR A 152 -10.04 13.56 -1.13
CA TYR A 152 -11.11 12.96 -0.33
C TYR A 152 -12.02 12.06 -1.17
N ALA A 153 -12.47 12.51 -2.34
CA ALA A 153 -13.35 11.71 -3.20
C ALA A 153 -12.71 10.37 -3.61
N ALA A 154 -11.41 10.38 -3.94
CA ALA A 154 -10.68 9.15 -4.24
C ALA A 154 -10.42 8.30 -2.99
N ALA A 155 -10.02 8.93 -1.88
CA ALA A 155 -9.74 8.28 -0.61
C ALA A 155 -10.97 7.56 -0.03
N ILE A 156 -12.13 8.22 0.00
CA ILE A 156 -13.37 7.63 0.54
C ILE A 156 -13.86 6.46 -0.32
N ALA A 157 -13.68 6.53 -1.64
CA ALA A 157 -13.99 5.42 -2.53
C ALA A 157 -13.10 4.21 -2.26
N ALA A 158 -11.79 4.42 -2.08
CA ALA A 158 -10.86 3.36 -1.71
C ALA A 158 -11.17 2.79 -0.32
N TYR A 159 -11.46 3.64 0.66
CA TYR A 159 -11.76 3.25 2.03
C TYR A 159 -13.03 2.38 2.13
N ARG A 160 -14.13 2.81 1.48
CA ARG A 160 -15.38 2.03 1.44
C ARG A 160 -15.24 0.72 0.66
N SER A 161 -14.42 0.71 -0.39
CA SER A 161 -14.17 -0.52 -1.15
C SER A 161 -13.55 -1.62 -0.28
N ASP A 162 -12.68 -1.27 0.67
CA ASP A 162 -12.15 -2.24 1.65
C ASP A 162 -13.24 -2.76 2.59
N SER A 163 -14.18 -1.91 3.03
CA SER A 163 -15.34 -2.34 3.84
C SER A 163 -16.18 -3.37 3.13
N TRP A 164 -16.49 -3.12 1.86
CA TRP A 164 -17.22 -4.07 1.04
C TRP A 164 -16.40 -5.34 0.81
N ALA A 165 -15.10 -5.22 0.57
CA ALA A 165 -14.24 -6.39 0.36
C ALA A 165 -14.22 -7.31 1.58
N ARG A 166 -14.05 -6.75 2.78
CA ARG A 166 -14.12 -7.50 4.05
C ARG A 166 -15.49 -8.16 4.25
N HIS A 167 -16.57 -7.42 4.00
CA HIS A 167 -17.92 -7.96 4.09
C HIS A 167 -18.12 -9.16 3.16
N TRP A 168 -17.81 -9.01 1.86
CA TRP A 168 -17.99 -10.10 0.90
C TRP A 168 -17.05 -11.26 1.16
N PHE A 169 -15.80 -11.01 1.60
CA PHE A 169 -14.89 -12.08 1.97
C PHE A 169 -15.39 -12.89 3.16
N LYS A 170 -16.00 -12.23 4.17
CA LYS A 170 -16.68 -12.92 5.26
C LYS A 170 -17.79 -13.83 4.77
N VAL A 171 -18.64 -13.35 3.87
CA VAL A 171 -19.72 -14.16 3.27
C VAL A 171 -19.15 -15.38 2.52
N ILE A 172 -18.06 -15.21 1.77
CA ILE A 172 -17.36 -16.31 1.08
C ILE A 172 -16.83 -17.33 2.10
N CYS A 173 -16.26 -16.87 3.22
CA CYS A 173 -15.66 -17.73 4.24
C CYS A 173 -16.70 -18.53 5.04
N ASP A 174 -17.87 -17.95 5.31
CA ASP A 174 -18.86 -18.50 6.24
C ASP A 174 -19.94 -19.35 5.53
N THR A 175 -20.16 -19.16 4.23
CA THR A 175 -21.27 -19.83 3.51
C THR A 175 -20.98 -21.29 3.16
N ASN A 176 -21.99 -22.14 3.31
CA ASN A 176 -22.02 -23.51 2.75
C ASN A 176 -22.88 -23.62 1.48
N ASP A 177 -23.59 -22.55 1.09
CA ASP A 177 -24.35 -22.51 -0.15
C ASP A 177 -23.44 -22.14 -1.34
N PRO A 178 -23.29 -23.01 -2.34
CA PRO A 178 -22.45 -22.73 -3.51
C PRO A 178 -22.88 -21.50 -4.30
N VAL A 179 -24.18 -21.20 -4.38
CA VAL A 179 -24.68 -20.04 -5.14
C VAL A 179 -24.22 -18.74 -4.47
N THR A 180 -24.41 -18.64 -3.16
CA THR A 180 -23.96 -17.52 -2.34
C THR A 180 -22.43 -17.37 -2.42
N PHE A 181 -21.67 -18.47 -2.39
CA PHE A 181 -20.21 -18.43 -2.56
C PHE A 181 -19.80 -17.73 -3.86
N TRP A 182 -20.40 -18.11 -4.99
CA TRP A 182 -20.04 -17.52 -6.28
C TRP A 182 -20.51 -16.06 -6.41
N GLN A 183 -21.71 -15.74 -5.93
CA GLN A 183 -22.21 -14.36 -5.92
C GLN A 183 -21.32 -13.43 -5.09
N ALA A 184 -20.98 -13.84 -3.87
CA ALA A 184 -20.08 -13.09 -3.00
C ALA A 184 -18.66 -13.02 -3.60
N GLY A 185 -18.17 -14.09 -4.24
CA GLY A 185 -16.90 -14.12 -4.97
C GLY A 185 -16.82 -13.06 -6.08
N VAL A 186 -17.89 -12.88 -6.85
CA VAL A 186 -17.97 -11.84 -7.89
C VAL A 186 -17.92 -10.45 -7.26
N LEU A 187 -18.71 -10.20 -6.21
CA LEU A 187 -18.78 -8.89 -5.54
C LEU A 187 -17.47 -8.53 -4.85
N PHE A 188 -16.84 -9.50 -4.17
CA PHE A 188 -15.52 -9.38 -3.58
C PHE A 188 -14.48 -8.98 -4.63
N ALA A 189 -14.44 -9.67 -5.77
CA ALA A 189 -13.50 -9.36 -6.86
C ALA A 189 -13.69 -7.96 -7.48
N GLN A 190 -14.83 -7.30 -7.28
CA GLN A 190 -15.04 -5.92 -7.73
C GLN A 190 -14.49 -4.87 -6.75
N CYS A 191 -14.34 -5.17 -5.47
CA CYS A 191 -13.99 -4.17 -4.46
C CYS A 191 -12.63 -4.40 -3.79
N VAL A 192 -12.10 -5.63 -3.83
CA VAL A 192 -10.83 -5.98 -3.19
C VAL A 192 -9.62 -5.27 -3.81
N ASP A 193 -8.67 -4.89 -2.96
CA ASP A 193 -7.35 -4.40 -3.33
C ASP A 193 -6.22 -5.03 -2.48
N GLY A 194 -5.01 -4.48 -2.60
CA GLY A 194 -3.81 -5.06 -1.99
C GLY A 194 -3.83 -5.19 -0.47
N ARG A 195 -4.71 -4.47 0.24
CA ARG A 195 -4.92 -4.64 1.69
C ARG A 195 -5.35 -6.05 2.06
N PHE A 196 -5.96 -6.79 1.15
CA PHE A 196 -6.41 -8.15 1.40
C PHE A 196 -5.32 -9.04 2.02
N SER A 197 -4.06 -8.89 1.60
CA SER A 197 -2.94 -9.66 2.16
C SER A 197 -2.70 -9.40 3.65
N ALA A 198 -3.08 -8.22 4.16
CA ALA A 198 -2.86 -7.81 5.55
C ALA A 198 -3.98 -8.28 6.50
N TRP A 199 -5.18 -8.60 5.99
CA TRP A 199 -6.34 -8.94 6.82
C TRP A 199 -7.05 -10.24 6.45
N LYS A 200 -6.69 -10.92 5.35
CA LYS A 200 -7.35 -12.16 4.93
C LYS A 200 -7.39 -13.24 6.01
N ASP A 201 -6.38 -13.26 6.88
CA ASP A 201 -6.22 -14.28 7.92
C ASP A 201 -7.05 -13.95 9.18
N ASP A 202 -7.69 -12.77 9.23
CA ASP A 202 -8.67 -12.41 10.27
C ASP A 202 -9.98 -13.22 10.15
N PHE A 203 -10.21 -13.88 9.01
CA PHE A 203 -11.44 -14.60 8.71
C PHE A 203 -11.21 -16.12 8.66
N ALA A 204 -11.89 -16.85 9.55
CA ALA A 204 -11.88 -18.31 9.54
C ALA A 204 -12.64 -18.85 8.32
N GLN A 205 -11.98 -19.68 7.51
CA GLN A 205 -12.55 -20.26 6.29
C GLN A 205 -13.33 -21.54 6.62
N THR A 206 -14.52 -21.38 7.20
CA THR A 206 -15.32 -22.50 7.74
C THR A 206 -16.23 -23.17 6.72
N GLY A 207 -16.57 -22.47 5.63
CA GLY A 207 -17.44 -22.97 4.57
C GLY A 207 -16.78 -24.03 3.68
N ALA A 208 -17.52 -25.08 3.34
CA ALA A 208 -17.03 -26.11 2.42
C ALA A 208 -16.65 -25.57 1.02
N PRO A 209 -17.40 -24.61 0.41
CA PRO A 209 -17.06 -24.06 -0.90
C PRO A 209 -15.72 -23.32 -0.94
N ILE A 210 -15.36 -22.55 0.09
CA ILE A 210 -14.07 -21.83 0.09
C ILE A 210 -12.88 -22.79 0.18
N ALA A 211 -13.01 -23.88 0.95
CA ALA A 211 -11.99 -24.92 1.02
C ALA A 211 -11.80 -25.64 -0.33
N ALA A 212 -12.89 -25.94 -1.03
CA ALA A 212 -12.85 -26.66 -2.31
C ALA A 212 -12.48 -25.75 -3.50
N PHE A 213 -12.96 -24.51 -3.53
CA PHE A 213 -12.95 -23.65 -4.72
C PHE A 213 -12.30 -22.29 -4.52
N GLY A 214 -11.80 -21.94 -3.32
CA GLY A 214 -11.24 -20.62 -3.04
C GLY A 214 -10.11 -20.20 -3.99
N THR A 215 -9.31 -21.16 -4.47
CA THR A 215 -8.25 -20.92 -5.47
C THR A 215 -8.78 -20.47 -6.83
N SER A 216 -10.03 -20.81 -7.18
CA SER A 216 -10.67 -20.40 -8.43
C SER A 216 -10.84 -18.88 -8.52
N LEU A 217 -10.88 -18.19 -7.39
CA LEU A 217 -10.97 -16.72 -7.34
C LEU A 217 -9.64 -16.05 -7.72
N ASN A 218 -8.50 -16.77 -7.70
CA ASN A 218 -7.17 -16.19 -7.88
C ASN A 218 -7.00 -15.36 -9.16
N ASN A 219 -7.51 -15.86 -10.29
CA ASN A 219 -7.39 -15.17 -11.57
C ASN A 219 -8.20 -13.86 -11.58
N SER A 220 -9.40 -13.87 -11.01
CA SER A 220 -10.24 -12.67 -10.87
C SER A 220 -9.58 -11.64 -9.97
N LEU A 221 -8.99 -12.06 -8.84
CA LEU A 221 -8.25 -11.18 -7.92
C LEU A 221 -7.02 -10.56 -8.60
N LYS A 222 -6.24 -11.37 -9.32
CA LYS A 222 -5.08 -10.89 -10.07
C LYS A 222 -5.48 -9.82 -11.10
N ARG A 223 -6.49 -10.10 -11.93
CA ARG A 223 -7.01 -9.15 -12.92
C ARG A 223 -7.53 -7.87 -12.26
N ARG A 224 -8.20 -7.98 -11.11
CA ARG A 224 -8.66 -6.82 -10.35
C ARG A 224 -7.50 -5.95 -9.90
N HIS A 225 -6.47 -6.54 -9.28
CA HIS A 225 -5.30 -5.80 -8.81
C HIS A 225 -4.55 -5.13 -9.97
N GLU A 226 -4.37 -5.82 -11.10
CA GLU A 226 -3.75 -5.25 -12.30
C GLU A 226 -4.56 -4.07 -12.85
N LYS A 227 -5.89 -4.19 -12.90
CA LYS A 227 -6.79 -3.13 -13.35
C LYS A 227 -6.72 -1.92 -12.41
N LEU A 228 -6.87 -2.13 -11.10
CA LEU A 228 -6.78 -1.07 -10.10
C LEU A 228 -5.42 -0.38 -10.12
N GLY A 229 -4.33 -1.16 -10.23
CA GLY A 229 -2.98 -0.61 -10.31
C GLY A 229 -2.80 0.29 -11.51
N LYS A 230 -3.30 -0.10 -12.69
CA LYS A 230 -3.28 0.72 -13.91
C LYS A 230 -4.14 1.98 -13.79
N GLU A 231 -5.29 1.90 -13.13
CA GLU A 231 -6.17 3.06 -12.91
C GLU A 231 -5.53 4.06 -11.94
N ARG A 232 -5.05 3.59 -10.79
CA ARG A 232 -4.39 4.42 -9.77
C ARG A 232 -3.05 4.99 -10.22
N ALA A 233 -2.33 4.32 -11.13
CA ALA A 233 -1.07 4.82 -11.67
C ALA A 233 -1.24 6.04 -12.59
N LYS A 234 -2.45 6.29 -13.09
CA LYS A 234 -2.74 7.49 -13.91
C LYS A 234 -2.98 8.73 -13.07
N ASN A 235 -3.25 8.55 -11.77
CA ASN A 235 -3.71 9.62 -10.90
C ASN A 235 -2.72 9.90 -9.77
N LEU A 236 -2.72 11.13 -9.27
CA LEU A 236 -2.20 11.56 -7.99
C LEU A 236 -3.26 12.41 -7.30
N PHE A 237 -3.68 12.01 -6.10
CA PHE A 237 -4.74 12.64 -5.32
C PHE A 237 -6.08 12.66 -6.06
N GLY A 238 -6.41 11.58 -6.78
CA GLY A 238 -7.65 11.46 -7.54
C GLY A 238 -7.73 12.33 -8.81
N GLN A 239 -6.61 12.92 -9.23
CA GLN A 239 -6.48 13.72 -10.46
C GLN A 239 -5.37 13.18 -11.33
N ASP A 240 -5.28 13.59 -12.60
CA ASP A 240 -4.18 13.17 -13.47
C ASP A 240 -2.82 13.42 -12.79
N ALA A 241 -2.00 12.37 -12.76
CA ALA A 241 -0.66 12.45 -12.19
C ALA A 241 0.19 13.43 -13.02
N PRO A 242 1.06 14.22 -12.36
CA PRO A 242 1.98 15.10 -13.07
C PRO A 242 2.88 14.28 -14.02
N SER A 243 3.22 14.87 -15.17
CA SER A 243 4.16 14.25 -16.09
C SER A 243 5.49 13.95 -15.39
N GLY A 244 6.13 12.84 -15.76
CA GLY A 244 7.36 12.37 -15.12
C GLY A 244 8.49 13.41 -15.10
N ILE A 245 8.50 14.34 -16.06
CA ILE A 245 9.46 15.47 -16.12
C ILE A 245 9.37 16.42 -14.91
N PHE A 246 8.23 16.48 -14.22
CA PHE A 246 8.03 17.32 -13.04
C PHE A 246 8.26 16.56 -11.72
N VAL A 247 8.46 15.24 -11.82
CA VAL A 247 8.59 14.33 -10.66
C VAL A 247 10.03 13.84 -10.52
N HIS A 248 10.68 13.55 -11.64
CA HIS A 248 12.08 13.17 -11.70
C HIS A 248 12.85 14.37 -12.22
N SER A 249 13.66 15.01 -11.37
CA SER A 249 14.71 15.90 -11.86
C SER A 249 15.61 15.05 -12.75
N THR A 250 15.69 15.39 -14.03
CA THR A 250 16.66 14.80 -14.94
C THR A 250 18.04 15.24 -14.48
N ASP A 251 18.79 14.31 -13.89
CA ASP A 251 20.25 14.32 -13.91
C ASP A 251 20.72 13.30 -14.96
#